data_AF-A0A955D2V0-F1
#
_entry.id   AF-A0A955D2V0-F1
#
_cell.length_a   1.000
_cell.length_b   1.000
_cell.length_c   1.000
_cell.angle_alpha   90.00
_cell.angle_beta   90.00
_cell.angle_gamma   90.00
#
_symmetry.space_group_name_H-M   'P 1'
#
loop_
_entity.id
_entity.type
_entity.pdbx_description
1 polymer ?
#
loop_
_entity_poly.entity_id
_entity_poly.type
_entity_poly.pdbx_seq_one_letter_code
_entity_poly.pdbx_strand_id
1 'polypeptide(L)'
;MDAGAEDIRTPSLDATLEALTGRSGWPPATVRRCDLAGIDEGVVAVVAPGGAMIMPHGGVRIVQRLLLRLSELGVRLVPAEEIAPEQLYPEAASSIEAEMLVTLARAASPLAIDLLLDQPRRWREAGPRPLTNEDRARSHRLDRLVRPPSVVVAGPANVGKSTLTNALAGRTVSIAADLAGTTRDYTTGTIDLNGLVVRWFDTPGLRDAADEIESRAIALAANLMRSCDLLIAMTDAEHDWPDLPRPPDLRVAGRCDLGARADADAVVSAKTGEGIEAFVRIVRERLVPAADLAHEGRWGFWDRGRAFAP
;
A
#
# COMPACT_ATOMS: atom_id res chain seq x y z
N MET A 1 -21.94 -30.40 -39.47
CA MET A 1 -21.40 -29.04 -39.68
C MET A 1 -21.51 -28.34 -38.34
N ASP A 2 -20.80 -28.81 -37.31
CA ASP A 2 -19.34 -28.77 -37.13
C ASP A 2 -18.79 -27.35 -37.31
N ALA A 3 -18.69 -26.67 -36.17
CA ALA A 3 -17.69 -25.65 -35.91
C ALA A 3 -17.14 -26.00 -34.53
N GLY A 4 -16.15 -26.88 -34.52
CA GLY A 4 -15.42 -27.28 -33.35
C GLY A 4 -14.96 -26.05 -32.58
N ALA A 5 -15.37 -25.97 -31.31
CA ALA A 5 -14.64 -25.15 -30.35
C ALA A 5 -13.22 -25.71 -30.33
N GLU A 6 -12.27 -24.98 -30.91
CA GLU A 6 -10.85 -25.25 -30.72
C GLU A 6 -10.60 -25.29 -29.22
N ASP A 7 -10.39 -26.49 -28.72
CA ASP A 7 -9.83 -26.79 -27.41
C ASP A 7 -8.41 -26.22 -27.41
N ILE A 8 -8.28 -24.90 -27.17
CA ILE A 8 -6.99 -24.23 -26.99
C ILE A 8 -6.41 -24.80 -25.71
N ARG A 9 -5.73 -25.93 -25.84
CA ARG A 9 -5.02 -26.57 -24.73
C ARG A 9 -3.92 -25.63 -24.30
N THR A 10 -4.04 -25.11 -23.09
CA THR A 10 -2.95 -24.42 -22.42
C THR A 10 -1.70 -25.30 -22.49
N PRO A 11 -0.57 -24.81 -23.02
CA PRO A 11 0.65 -25.59 -23.12
C PRO A 11 1.09 -26.07 -21.73
N SER A 12 1.67 -27.26 -21.65
CA SER A 12 2.24 -27.73 -20.39
C SER A 12 3.46 -26.89 -20.01
N LEU A 13 3.74 -26.78 -18.70
CA LEU A 13 4.91 -26.04 -18.21
C LEU A 13 6.20 -26.50 -18.89
N ASP A 14 6.43 -27.82 -18.97
CA ASP A 14 7.63 -28.38 -19.60
C ASP A 14 7.75 -27.98 -21.08
N ALA A 15 6.64 -28.04 -21.83
CA ALA A 15 6.64 -27.65 -23.24
C ALA A 15 6.90 -26.15 -23.40
N THR A 16 6.32 -25.31 -22.53
CA THR A 16 6.59 -23.86 -22.52
C THR A 16 8.05 -23.57 -22.20
N LEU A 17 8.62 -24.21 -21.17
CA LEU A 17 10.02 -24.01 -20.80
C LEU A 17 10.98 -24.51 -21.86
N GLU A 18 10.69 -25.64 -22.52
CA GLU A 18 11.49 -26.15 -23.64
C GLU A 18 11.43 -25.20 -24.84
N ALA A 19 10.24 -24.70 -25.19
CA ALA A 19 10.09 -23.73 -26.27
C ALA A 19 10.75 -22.36 -25.96
N LEU A 20 10.80 -21.97 -24.69
CA LEU A 20 11.43 -20.73 -24.25
C LEU A 20 12.95 -20.83 -24.14
N THR A 21 13.47 -21.96 -23.65
CA THR A 21 14.89 -22.10 -23.26
C THR A 21 15.70 -23.03 -24.16
N GLY A 22 15.04 -23.77 -25.06
CA GLY A 22 15.65 -24.83 -25.85
C GLY A 22 16.11 -26.04 -25.03
N ARG A 23 15.66 -26.18 -23.77
CA ARG A 23 16.06 -27.25 -22.86
C ARG A 23 14.85 -28.01 -22.34
N SER A 24 14.93 -29.33 -22.35
CA SER A 24 13.95 -30.23 -21.75
C SER A 24 14.37 -30.71 -20.36
N GLY A 25 13.47 -31.48 -19.72
CA GLY A 25 13.73 -32.13 -18.44
C GLY A 25 13.88 -31.15 -17.30
N TRP A 26 12.75 -30.59 -16.84
CA TRP A 26 12.66 -29.61 -15.76
C TRP A 26 12.00 -30.22 -14.50
N PRO A 27 12.67 -31.16 -13.80
CA PRO A 27 12.11 -31.69 -12.56
C PRO A 27 12.06 -30.59 -11.48
N PRO A 28 11.19 -30.73 -10.47
CA PRO A 28 11.20 -29.85 -9.29
C PRO A 28 12.58 -29.75 -8.64
N ALA A 29 12.84 -28.63 -7.97
CA ALA A 29 14.14 -28.24 -7.40
C ALA A 29 15.27 -28.07 -8.44
N THR A 30 14.93 -27.70 -9.68
CA THR A 30 15.90 -27.38 -10.72
C THR A 30 16.11 -25.87 -10.82
N VAL A 31 17.37 -25.43 -10.87
CA VAL A 31 17.74 -24.05 -11.20
C VAL A 31 18.78 -24.08 -12.32
N ARG A 32 18.56 -23.32 -13.38
CA ARG A 32 19.48 -23.26 -14.53
C ARG A 32 19.60 -21.83 -15.05
N ARG A 33 20.81 -21.45 -15.45
CA ARG A 33 21.03 -20.31 -16.35
C ARG A 33 20.64 -20.71 -17.77
N CYS A 34 19.84 -19.87 -18.42
CA CYS A 34 19.25 -20.11 -19.74
C CYS A 34 19.27 -18.84 -20.58
N ASP A 35 19.50 -19.03 -21.89
CA ASP A 35 19.03 -18.08 -22.90
C ASP A 35 17.50 -18.15 -22.98
N LEU A 36 16.83 -17.02 -22.86
CA LEU A 36 15.36 -16.92 -22.87
C LEU A 36 14.91 -16.51 -24.27
N ALA A 37 14.91 -17.46 -25.19
CA ALA A 37 14.53 -17.31 -26.59
C ALA A 37 15.29 -16.19 -27.34
N GLY A 38 16.59 -16.02 -27.05
CA GLY A 38 17.43 -14.97 -27.62
C GLY A 38 17.07 -13.55 -27.17
N ILE A 39 16.15 -13.39 -26.20
CA ILE A 39 15.72 -12.09 -25.70
C ILE A 39 16.67 -11.59 -24.61
N ASP A 40 17.04 -12.48 -23.69
CA ASP A 40 17.90 -12.19 -22.55
C ASP A 40 18.50 -13.47 -21.96
N GLU A 41 19.63 -13.33 -21.26
CA GLU A 41 20.19 -14.39 -20.43
C GLU A 41 19.63 -14.28 -19.02
N GLY A 42 19.01 -15.34 -18.50
CA GLY A 42 18.35 -15.31 -17.20
C GLY A 42 18.45 -16.63 -16.44
N VAL A 43 17.76 -16.70 -15.32
CA VAL A 43 17.65 -17.90 -14.50
C VAL A 43 16.23 -18.44 -14.58
N VAL A 44 16.08 -19.74 -14.80
CA VAL A 44 14.81 -20.44 -14.66
C VAL A 44 14.92 -21.38 -13.47
N ALA A 45 13.97 -21.27 -12.54
CA ALA A 45 13.86 -22.13 -11.37
C ALA A 45 12.51 -22.83 -11.34
N VAL A 46 12.50 -24.15 -11.25
CA VAL A 46 11.30 -24.96 -11.04
C VAL A 46 11.27 -25.37 -9.57
N VAL A 47 10.50 -24.64 -8.77
CA VAL A 47 10.47 -24.79 -7.31
C VAL A 47 9.48 -25.85 -6.85
N ALA A 48 8.41 -26.07 -7.62
CA ALA A 48 7.36 -27.04 -7.31
C ALA A 48 6.81 -27.68 -8.61
N PRO A 49 6.17 -28.86 -8.55
CA PRO A 49 5.47 -29.43 -9.69
C PRO A 49 4.45 -28.44 -10.27
N GLY A 50 4.55 -28.14 -11.56
CA GLY A 50 3.59 -27.27 -12.25
C GLY A 50 3.83 -25.77 -12.10
N GLY A 51 4.91 -25.33 -11.44
CA GLY A 51 5.29 -23.92 -11.34
C GLY A 51 6.77 -23.66 -11.64
N ALA A 52 7.06 -22.57 -12.37
CA ALA A 52 8.42 -22.11 -12.61
C ALA A 52 8.54 -20.59 -12.47
N MET A 53 9.67 -20.15 -11.95
CA MET A 53 10.08 -18.75 -11.90
C MET A 53 11.06 -18.47 -13.04
N ILE A 54 10.75 -17.46 -13.86
CA ILE A 54 11.62 -16.97 -14.94
C ILE A 54 12.16 -15.62 -14.48
N MET A 55 13.47 -15.53 -14.29
CA MET A 55 14.18 -14.38 -13.73
C MET A 55 15.11 -13.78 -14.77
N PRO A 56 14.62 -12.87 -15.63
CA PRO A 56 15.45 -12.10 -16.57
C PRO A 56 16.10 -10.90 -15.87
N HIS A 57 16.96 -10.18 -16.58
CA HIS A 57 17.40 -8.85 -16.17
C HIS A 57 16.22 -7.86 -16.13
N GLY A 58 16.26 -6.92 -15.18
CA GLY A 58 15.16 -6.00 -14.86
C GLY A 58 14.86 -4.89 -15.88
N GLY A 59 15.31 -5.01 -17.13
CA GLY A 59 15.03 -4.03 -18.17
C GLY A 59 13.56 -4.08 -18.60
N VAL A 60 12.84 -2.94 -18.57
CA VAL A 60 11.42 -2.87 -18.97
C VAL A 60 11.17 -3.49 -20.36
N ARG A 61 12.08 -3.25 -21.32
CA ARG A 61 11.98 -3.81 -22.67
C ARG A 61 12.19 -5.32 -22.73
N ILE A 62 13.03 -5.86 -21.85
CA ILE A 62 13.28 -7.30 -21.74
C ILE A 62 12.00 -7.98 -21.26
N VAL A 63 11.43 -7.49 -20.16
CA VAL A 63 10.19 -8.02 -19.58
C VAL A 63 9.05 -7.96 -20.60
N GLN A 64 8.86 -6.83 -21.29
CA GLN A 64 7.84 -6.70 -22.33
C GLN A 64 7.99 -7.71 -23.46
N ARG A 65 9.22 -7.92 -23.96
CA ARG A 65 9.49 -8.90 -25.03
C ARG A 65 9.27 -10.34 -24.57
N LEU A 66 9.66 -10.66 -23.35
CA LEU A 66 9.41 -11.98 -22.77
C LEU A 66 7.92 -12.26 -22.60
N LEU A 67 7.15 -11.29 -22.10
CA LEU A 67 5.70 -11.42 -21.98
C LEU A 67 5.03 -11.65 -23.34
N LEU A 68 5.41 -10.88 -24.36
CA LEU A 68 4.94 -11.09 -25.74
C LEU A 68 5.28 -12.50 -26.23
N ARG A 69 6.52 -12.94 -26.03
CA ARG A 69 6.96 -14.28 -26.44
C ARG A 69 6.20 -15.39 -25.73
N LEU A 70 5.94 -15.26 -24.43
CA LEU A 70 5.12 -16.21 -23.68
C LEU A 70 3.68 -16.25 -24.21
N SER A 71 3.09 -15.10 -24.55
CA SER A 71 1.78 -15.05 -25.19
C SER A 71 1.74 -15.73 -26.56
N GLU A 72 2.77 -15.56 -27.40
CA GLU A 72 2.91 -16.29 -28.68
C GLU A 72 2.99 -17.80 -28.49
N LEU A 73 3.57 -18.26 -27.37
CA LEU A 73 3.61 -19.68 -26.99
C LEU A 73 2.27 -20.18 -26.43
N GLY A 74 1.24 -19.35 -26.36
CA GLY A 74 -0.08 -19.72 -25.83
C GLY A 74 -0.22 -19.57 -24.31
N VAL A 75 0.74 -18.92 -23.64
CA VAL A 75 0.63 -18.62 -22.20
C VAL A 75 -0.32 -17.46 -21.99
N ARG A 76 -1.38 -17.72 -21.22
CA ARG A 76 -2.30 -16.67 -20.78
C ARG A 76 -1.64 -15.83 -19.68
N LEU A 77 -1.53 -14.53 -19.92
CA LEU A 77 -1.11 -13.58 -18.89
C LEU A 77 -2.31 -13.24 -18.00
N VAL A 78 -2.12 -13.35 -16.70
CA VAL A 78 -3.13 -13.00 -15.69
C VAL A 78 -2.52 -12.00 -14.70
N PRO A 79 -3.30 -11.02 -14.21
CA PRO A 79 -2.89 -10.18 -13.09
C PRO A 79 -2.54 -11.03 -11.86
N ALA A 80 -1.54 -10.61 -11.09
CA ALA A 80 -1.12 -11.34 -9.90
C ALA A 80 -2.24 -11.47 -8.86
N GLU A 81 -3.17 -10.52 -8.82
CA GLU A 81 -4.35 -10.51 -7.95
C GLU A 81 -5.35 -11.64 -8.26
N GLU A 82 -5.32 -12.16 -9.49
CA GLU A 82 -6.19 -13.27 -9.92
C GLU A 82 -5.59 -14.64 -9.58
N ILE A 83 -4.30 -14.69 -9.25
CA ILE A 83 -3.60 -15.93 -8.89
C ILE A 83 -3.86 -16.24 -7.41
N ALA A 84 -4.17 -17.50 -7.10
CA ALA A 84 -4.33 -17.91 -5.71
C ALA A 84 -2.97 -17.79 -4.98
N PRO A 85 -2.94 -17.30 -3.72
CA PRO A 85 -1.70 -17.17 -2.96
C PRO A 85 -0.88 -18.46 -2.90
N GLU A 86 -1.53 -19.62 -2.77
CA GLU A 86 -0.88 -20.94 -2.73
C GLU A 86 -0.21 -21.33 -4.05
N GLN A 87 -0.64 -20.72 -5.17
CA GLN A 87 0.02 -20.88 -6.46
C GLN A 87 1.22 -19.93 -6.61
N LEU A 88 1.17 -18.76 -5.97
CA LEU A 88 2.31 -17.82 -5.92
C LEU A 88 3.41 -18.31 -4.97
N TYR A 89 3.02 -18.92 -3.85
CA TYR A 89 3.88 -19.42 -2.80
C TYR A 89 3.59 -20.90 -2.53
N PRO A 90 3.91 -21.81 -3.47
CA PRO A 90 3.67 -23.25 -3.30
C PRO A 90 4.46 -23.89 -2.14
N GLU A 91 5.49 -23.21 -1.64
CA GLU A 91 6.28 -23.60 -0.47
C GLU A 91 5.62 -23.26 0.87
N ALA A 92 4.56 -22.45 0.87
CA ALA A 92 3.85 -22.08 2.09
C ALA A 92 3.25 -23.32 2.77
N ALA A 93 3.43 -23.47 4.08
CA ALA A 93 2.95 -24.62 4.84
C ALA A 93 1.43 -24.57 5.10
N SER A 94 0.78 -23.44 4.82
CA SER A 94 -0.67 -23.27 4.94
C SER A 94 -1.17 -22.14 4.04
N SER A 95 -2.47 -22.13 3.78
CA SER A 95 -3.12 -21.03 3.05
C SER A 95 -2.98 -19.67 3.75
N ILE A 96 -3.01 -19.65 5.08
CA ILE A 96 -2.75 -18.44 5.87
C ILE A 96 -1.32 -17.92 5.66
N GLU A 97 -0.34 -18.82 5.58
CA GLU A 97 1.05 -18.43 5.31
C GLU A 97 1.21 -17.91 3.88
N ALA A 98 0.54 -18.52 2.91
CA ALA A 98 0.55 -18.04 1.53
C ALA A 98 -0.07 -16.63 1.42
N GLU A 99 -1.24 -16.39 2.03
CA GLU A 99 -1.84 -15.05 2.12
C GLU A 99 -0.94 -14.06 2.85
N MET A 100 -0.27 -14.50 3.92
CA MET A 100 0.64 -13.66 4.69
C MET A 100 1.80 -13.20 3.82
N LEU A 101 2.40 -14.09 3.03
CA LEU A 101 3.50 -13.76 2.11
C LEU A 101 3.05 -12.78 1.01
N VAL A 102 1.85 -12.97 0.44
CA VAL A 102 1.26 -12.01 -0.53
C VAL A 102 1.09 -10.63 0.11
N THR A 103 0.51 -10.57 1.31
CA THR A 103 0.25 -9.30 2.00
C THR A 103 1.55 -8.64 2.44
N LEU A 104 2.53 -9.40 2.95
CA LEU A 104 3.83 -8.91 3.38
C LEU A 104 4.59 -8.25 2.22
N ALA A 105 4.55 -8.84 1.02
CA ALA A 105 5.17 -8.29 -0.18
C ALA A 105 4.60 -6.92 -0.61
N ARG A 106 3.40 -6.58 -0.14
CA ARG A 106 2.69 -5.33 -0.45
C ARG A 106 2.61 -4.37 0.74
N ALA A 107 3.09 -4.77 1.92
CA ALA A 107 2.92 -4.00 3.13
C ALA A 107 3.77 -2.72 3.05
N ALA A 108 3.09 -1.57 3.06
CA ALA A 108 3.77 -0.28 2.95
C ALA A 108 4.44 0.15 4.25
N SER A 109 3.86 -0.18 5.41
CA SER A 109 4.36 0.23 6.72
C SER A 109 5.25 -0.86 7.34
N PRO A 110 6.48 -0.53 7.78
CA PRO A 110 7.35 -1.47 8.48
C PRO A 110 6.70 -2.11 9.73
N LEU A 111 5.79 -1.39 10.40
CA LEU A 111 5.03 -1.91 11.53
C LEU A 111 4.18 -3.15 11.20
N ALA A 112 3.90 -3.43 9.93
CA ALA A 112 3.17 -4.62 9.51
C ALA A 112 4.02 -5.90 9.63
N ILE A 113 5.35 -5.81 9.51
CA ILE A 113 6.22 -6.95 9.21
C ILE A 113 6.10 -8.03 10.29
N ASP A 114 6.46 -7.71 11.53
CA ASP A 114 6.44 -8.68 12.63
C ASP A 114 5.02 -9.16 12.92
N LEU A 115 4.03 -8.27 12.77
CA LEU A 115 2.62 -8.60 12.97
C LEU A 115 2.14 -9.64 11.95
N LEU A 116 2.51 -9.48 10.68
CA LEU A 116 2.16 -10.41 9.60
C LEU A 116 2.89 -11.74 9.77
N LEU A 117 4.20 -11.71 10.00
CA LEU A 117 5.03 -12.91 10.16
C LEU A 117 4.55 -13.82 11.31
N ASP A 118 3.93 -13.25 12.35
CA ASP A 118 3.39 -14.03 13.47
C ASP A 118 1.97 -14.60 13.19
N GLN A 119 1.30 -14.19 12.11
CA GLN A 119 -0.07 -14.63 11.83
C GLN A 119 -0.23 -16.14 11.61
N PRO A 120 0.64 -16.85 10.86
CA PRO A 120 0.49 -18.31 10.69
C PRO A 120 0.43 -19.06 12.02
N ARG A 121 1.21 -18.64 13.02
CA ARG A 121 1.17 -19.19 14.38
C ARG A 121 -0.14 -18.84 15.09
N ARG A 122 -0.53 -17.57 15.12
CA ARG A 122 -1.77 -17.09 15.79
C ARG A 122 -3.03 -17.74 15.24
N TRP A 123 -3.11 -17.91 13.92
CA TRP A 123 -4.24 -18.56 13.27
C TRP A 123 -4.32 -20.05 13.61
N ARG A 124 -3.17 -20.75 13.66
CA ARG A 124 -3.09 -22.15 14.07
C ARG A 124 -3.53 -22.35 15.52
N GLU A 125 -3.03 -21.53 16.44
CA GLU A 125 -3.36 -21.61 17.87
C GLU A 125 -4.81 -21.27 18.17
N ALA A 126 -5.40 -20.31 17.46
CA ALA A 126 -6.79 -19.93 17.64
C ALA A 126 -7.79 -20.98 17.11
N GLY A 127 -7.33 -21.87 16.22
CA GLY A 127 -8.16 -22.90 15.59
C GLY A 127 -9.23 -22.35 14.63
N PRO A 128 -10.21 -23.19 14.25
CA PRO A 128 -11.15 -22.94 13.15
C PRO A 128 -12.25 -21.91 13.47
N ARG A 129 -12.10 -21.10 14.52
CA ARG A 129 -13.15 -20.17 14.97
C ARG A 129 -13.22 -18.91 14.08
N PRO A 130 -14.41 -18.38 13.77
CA PRO A 130 -14.51 -17.11 13.04
C PRO A 130 -13.88 -15.94 13.82
N LEU A 131 -13.52 -14.87 13.11
CA LEU A 131 -13.09 -13.62 13.74
C LEU A 131 -14.28 -12.98 14.47
N THR A 132 -14.05 -12.54 15.71
CA THR A 132 -15.03 -11.77 16.48
C THR A 132 -15.22 -10.38 15.86
N ASN A 133 -16.25 -9.63 16.30
CA ASN A 133 -16.43 -8.25 15.86
C ASN A 133 -15.23 -7.36 16.26
N GLU A 134 -14.64 -7.63 17.42
CA GLU A 134 -13.44 -6.94 17.87
C GLU A 134 -12.21 -7.29 17.02
N ASP A 135 -12.02 -8.57 16.68
CA ASP A 135 -10.96 -9.00 15.75
C ASP A 135 -11.09 -8.30 14.39
N ARG A 136 -12.32 -8.19 13.87
CA ARG A 136 -12.60 -7.51 12.59
C ARG A 136 -12.35 -6.01 12.67
N ALA A 137 -12.77 -5.35 13.75
CA ALA A 137 -12.54 -3.93 13.96
C ALA A 137 -11.04 -3.61 14.09
N ARG A 138 -10.29 -4.45 14.81
CA ARG A 138 -8.82 -4.36 14.89
C ARG A 138 -8.18 -4.60 13.53
N SER A 139 -8.60 -5.65 12.81
CA SER A 139 -8.10 -5.96 11.46
C SER A 139 -8.27 -4.76 10.52
N HIS A 140 -9.44 -4.11 10.53
CA HIS A 140 -9.67 -2.90 9.74
C HIS A 140 -8.67 -1.78 10.03
N ARG A 141 -8.28 -1.59 11.30
CA ARG A 141 -7.30 -0.56 11.66
C ARG A 141 -5.89 -0.98 11.25
N LEU A 142 -5.52 -2.25 11.44
CA LEU A 142 -4.24 -2.80 11.00
C LEU A 142 -4.09 -2.86 9.48
N ASP A 143 -5.17 -2.96 8.71
CA ASP A 143 -5.14 -2.91 7.24
C ASP A 143 -4.48 -1.64 6.70
N ARG A 144 -4.47 -0.56 7.51
CA ARG A 144 -3.76 0.70 7.20
C ARG A 144 -2.24 0.54 7.14
N LEU A 145 -1.70 -0.48 7.79
CA LEU A 145 -0.28 -0.82 7.71
C LEU A 145 0.09 -1.41 6.34
N VAL A 146 -0.87 -2.08 5.69
CA VAL A 146 -0.70 -2.64 4.34
C VAL A 146 -1.04 -1.59 3.29
N ARG A 147 -2.18 -0.92 3.47
CA ARG A 147 -2.73 0.09 2.55
C ARG A 147 -2.62 1.48 3.20
N PRO A 148 -1.65 2.31 2.80
CA PRO A 148 -1.43 3.62 3.42
C PRO A 148 -2.70 4.48 3.50
N PRO A 149 -3.13 4.86 4.71
CA PRO A 149 -4.30 5.71 4.88
C PRO A 149 -4.02 7.10 4.34
N SER A 150 -5.08 7.75 3.86
CA SER A 150 -5.05 9.12 3.37
C SER A 150 -5.22 10.12 4.52
N VAL A 151 -4.25 11.03 4.66
CA VAL A 151 -4.26 12.12 5.65
C VAL A 151 -4.34 13.44 4.91
N VAL A 152 -5.38 14.22 5.20
CA VAL A 152 -5.62 15.52 4.57
C VAL A 152 -5.45 16.62 5.60
N VAL A 153 -4.62 17.63 5.31
CA VAL A 153 -4.49 18.83 6.14
C VAL A 153 -5.15 20.01 5.44
N ALA A 154 -6.17 20.56 6.09
CA ALA A 154 -6.95 21.69 5.58
C ALA A 154 -6.91 22.87 6.55
N GLY A 155 -6.87 24.08 6.02
CA GLY A 155 -6.71 25.28 6.83
C GLY A 155 -6.49 26.55 6.01
N PRO A 156 -6.54 27.73 6.65
CA PRO A 156 -6.30 29.01 5.97
C PRO A 156 -4.93 29.06 5.27
N ALA A 157 -4.77 29.99 4.33
CA ALA A 157 -3.47 30.21 3.71
C ALA A 157 -2.43 30.62 4.77
N ASN A 158 -1.17 30.27 4.55
CA ASN A 158 -0.03 30.67 5.37
C ASN A 158 0.00 30.16 6.83
N VAL A 159 -0.98 29.43 7.38
CA VAL A 159 -0.92 28.92 8.78
C VAL A 159 0.18 27.86 9.05
N GLY A 160 0.99 27.52 8.04
CA GLY A 160 2.14 26.62 8.19
C GLY A 160 1.93 25.19 7.69
N LYS A 161 0.85 24.90 6.94
CA LYS A 161 0.55 23.55 6.39
C LYS A 161 1.69 22.96 5.56
N SER A 162 2.14 23.69 4.53
CA SER A 162 3.23 23.23 3.66
C SER A 162 4.57 23.17 4.40
N THR A 163 4.79 24.05 5.39
CA THR A 163 5.97 24.01 6.26
C THR A 163 5.97 22.76 7.14
N LEU A 164 4.82 22.40 7.73
CA LEU A 164 4.65 21.17 8.50
C LEU A 164 4.86 19.94 7.61
N THR A 165 4.29 19.93 6.41
CA THR A 165 4.45 18.86 5.42
C THR A 165 5.93 18.63 5.10
N ASN A 166 6.67 19.71 4.82
CA ASN A 166 8.11 19.63 4.56
C ASN A 166 8.90 19.18 5.80
N ALA A 167 8.54 19.65 7.00
CA ALA A 167 9.19 19.24 8.24
C ALA A 167 8.99 17.74 8.53
N LEU A 168 7.79 17.21 8.25
CA LEU A 168 7.50 15.78 8.37
C LEU A 168 8.26 14.96 7.32
N ALA A 169 8.22 15.39 6.05
CA ALA A 169 8.95 14.72 4.97
C ALA A 169 10.47 14.69 5.22
N GLY A 170 11.05 15.77 5.76
CA GLY A 170 12.48 15.87 6.06
C GLY A 170 12.92 15.16 7.35
N ARG A 171 12.00 14.85 8.26
CA ARG A 171 12.27 14.08 9.50
C ARG A 171 12.15 12.58 9.30
N THR A 172 11.39 12.13 8.30
CA THR A 172 11.06 10.72 8.12
C THR A 172 11.19 10.26 6.66
N VAL A 173 12.35 10.50 6.04
CA VAL A 173 12.56 10.07 4.65
C VAL A 173 12.60 8.55 4.54
N SER A 174 11.46 7.96 4.18
CA SER A 174 11.37 7.06 3.03
C SER A 174 10.36 7.70 2.07
N ILE A 175 10.80 8.71 1.32
CA ILE A 175 10.03 9.15 0.14
C ILE A 175 10.27 8.06 -0.91
N ALA A 176 9.44 7.01 -0.89
CA ALA A 176 9.30 6.16 -2.05
C ALA A 176 8.62 7.02 -3.12
N ALA A 177 9.41 7.55 -4.05
CA ALA A 177 8.90 8.23 -5.22
C ALA A 177 8.05 7.23 -6.01
N ASP A 178 6.75 7.47 -6.10
CA ASP A 178 5.91 6.74 -7.05
C ASP A 178 6.35 7.07 -8.49
N LEU A 179 6.23 6.04 -9.33
CA LEU A 179 6.60 6.02 -10.74
C LEU A 179 6.16 7.28 -11.50
N ALA A 180 7.06 7.74 -12.36
CA ALA A 180 6.89 8.88 -13.24
C ALA A 180 5.51 8.91 -13.94
N GLY A 181 4.75 10.00 -13.73
CA GLY A 181 3.84 10.50 -14.76
C GLY A 181 2.40 10.84 -14.37
N THR A 182 2.13 11.64 -13.34
CA THR A 182 0.85 12.38 -13.26
C THR A 182 1.00 13.80 -12.73
N THR A 183 0.07 14.64 -13.20
CA THR A 183 0.04 16.09 -13.30
C THR A 183 0.02 16.86 -11.98
N ARG A 184 0.68 18.03 -11.97
CA ARG A 184 0.56 19.11 -10.97
C ARG A 184 -0.91 19.35 -10.63
N ASP A 185 -1.31 19.07 -9.38
CA ASP A 185 -2.42 19.76 -8.68
C ASP A 185 -2.52 19.45 -7.17
N TYR A 186 -1.71 18.56 -6.59
CA TYR A 186 -1.49 18.48 -5.14
C TYR A 186 -0.05 18.02 -4.88
N THR A 187 0.59 18.49 -3.80
CA THR A 187 1.84 17.85 -3.33
C THR A 187 1.44 16.59 -2.58
N THR A 188 1.19 15.51 -3.32
CA THR A 188 0.98 14.18 -2.76
C THR A 188 2.33 13.55 -2.46
N GLY A 189 2.55 13.16 -1.21
CA GLY A 189 3.74 12.42 -0.79
C GLY A 189 3.39 11.29 0.14
N THR A 190 4.17 10.22 0.11
CA THR A 190 4.19 9.22 1.17
C THR A 190 5.06 9.76 2.30
N ILE A 191 4.53 9.74 3.53
CA ILE A 191 5.26 10.16 4.74
C ILE A 191 5.24 9.00 5.72
N ASP A 192 6.41 8.70 6.30
CA ASP A 192 6.52 7.81 7.43
C ASP A 192 6.23 8.59 8.74
N LEU A 193 5.29 8.09 9.53
CA LEU A 193 4.89 8.61 10.82
C LEU A 193 5.21 7.58 11.91
N ASN A 194 6.50 7.44 12.25
CA ASN A 194 7.02 6.48 13.23
C ASN A 194 6.67 5.01 12.89
N GLY A 195 7.00 4.60 11.67
CA GLY A 195 6.77 3.27 11.12
C GLY A 195 5.41 3.08 10.46
N LEU A 196 4.51 4.07 10.53
CA LEU A 196 3.23 4.09 9.81
C LEU A 196 3.37 4.95 8.55
N VAL A 197 3.35 4.33 7.37
CA VAL A 197 3.38 5.04 6.10
C VAL A 197 1.98 5.53 5.74
N VAL A 198 1.84 6.83 5.45
CA VAL A 198 0.57 7.47 5.08
C VAL A 198 0.68 8.21 3.75
N ARG A 199 -0.44 8.35 3.04
CA ARG A 199 -0.55 9.27 1.90
C ARG A 199 -0.95 10.64 2.42
N TRP A 200 -0.05 11.61 2.30
CA TRP A 200 -0.24 12.95 2.84
C TRP A 200 -0.68 13.92 1.75
N PHE A 201 -1.74 14.67 2.04
CA PHE A 201 -2.32 15.67 1.13
C PHE A 201 -2.31 17.04 1.81
N ASP A 202 -1.54 17.97 1.24
CA ASP A 202 -1.60 19.39 1.58
C ASP A 202 -2.61 20.08 0.65
N THR A 203 -3.73 20.53 1.20
CA THR A 203 -4.73 21.24 0.38
C THR A 203 -4.32 22.71 0.23
N PRO A 204 -4.54 23.33 -0.95
CA PRO A 204 -4.47 24.78 -1.09
C PRO A 204 -5.28 25.47 0.01
N GLY A 205 -4.84 26.66 0.44
CA GLY A 205 -5.61 27.43 1.44
C GLY A 205 -7.03 27.67 0.96
N LEU A 206 -8.01 27.46 1.83
CA LEU A 206 -9.42 27.72 1.53
C LEU A 206 -9.60 29.21 1.18
N ARG A 207 -9.97 29.52 -0.06
CA ARG A 207 -10.28 30.86 -0.58
C ARG A 207 -11.45 30.76 -1.55
N ASP A 208 -12.13 31.88 -1.76
CA ASP A 208 -13.12 32.01 -2.84
C ASP A 208 -12.42 32.01 -4.21
N ALA A 209 -12.94 31.22 -5.16
CA ALA A 209 -12.34 31.01 -6.48
C ALA A 209 -12.43 32.25 -7.38
N ALA A 210 -11.37 32.54 -8.12
CA ALA A 210 -11.37 33.56 -9.18
C ALA A 210 -11.60 32.95 -10.59
N ASP A 211 -11.21 31.69 -10.83
CA ASP A 211 -11.23 31.04 -12.16
C ASP A 211 -11.80 29.61 -12.18
N GLU A 212 -12.24 29.13 -13.36
CA GLU A 212 -12.82 27.78 -13.56
C GLU A 212 -11.89 26.62 -13.17
N ILE A 213 -10.57 26.82 -13.28
CA ILE A 213 -9.55 25.83 -12.88
C ILE A 213 -9.52 25.70 -11.34
N GLU A 214 -9.60 26.82 -10.62
CA GLU A 214 -9.63 26.83 -9.15
C GLU A 214 -10.91 26.15 -8.62
N SER A 215 -12.04 26.33 -9.31
CA SER A 215 -13.30 25.66 -8.95
C SER A 215 -13.19 24.13 -8.97
N ARG A 216 -12.51 23.55 -9.98
CA ARG A 216 -12.26 22.10 -10.05
C ARG A 216 -11.32 21.62 -8.93
N ALA A 217 -10.28 22.38 -8.63
CA ALA A 217 -9.34 22.06 -7.55
C ALA A 217 -10.03 22.10 -6.17
N ILE A 218 -10.94 23.04 -5.95
CA ILE A 218 -11.75 23.13 -4.72
C ILE A 218 -12.70 21.93 -4.61
N ALA A 219 -13.40 21.56 -5.69
CA ALA A 219 -14.31 20.41 -5.70
C ALA A 219 -13.58 19.10 -5.39
N LEU A 220 -12.38 18.91 -5.96
CA LEU A 220 -11.55 17.75 -5.71
C LEU A 220 -11.00 17.73 -4.27
N ALA A 221 -10.55 18.87 -3.74
CA ALA A 221 -10.14 18.99 -2.34
C ALA A 221 -11.30 18.70 -1.37
N ALA A 222 -12.51 19.18 -1.67
CA ALA A 222 -13.71 18.91 -0.89
C ALA A 222 -14.06 17.41 -0.89
N ASN A 223 -13.93 16.73 -2.03
CA ASN A 223 -14.14 15.30 -2.13
C ASN A 223 -13.10 14.52 -1.32
N LEU A 224 -11.81 14.90 -1.41
CA LEU A 224 -10.73 14.30 -0.61
C LEU A 224 -10.97 14.48 0.88
N MET A 225 -11.34 15.68 1.34
CA MET A 225 -11.66 15.94 2.74
C MET A 225 -12.83 15.08 3.24
N ARG A 226 -13.84 14.82 2.40
CA ARG A 226 -15.00 13.98 2.75
C ARG A 226 -14.67 12.49 2.86
N SER A 227 -13.74 11.98 2.04
CA SER A 227 -13.46 10.54 1.94
C SER A 227 -12.15 10.09 2.59
N CYS A 228 -11.29 11.03 3.03
CA CYS A 228 -10.01 10.68 3.64
C CYS A 228 -10.16 9.94 4.97
N ASP A 229 -9.14 9.15 5.30
CA ASP A 229 -9.07 8.37 6.54
C ASP A 229 -8.85 9.24 7.78
N LEU A 230 -8.17 10.39 7.63
CA LEU A 230 -7.95 11.36 8.69
C LEU A 230 -7.95 12.79 8.12
N LEU A 231 -8.88 13.61 8.59
CA LEU A 231 -8.99 15.02 8.28
C LEU A 231 -8.43 15.86 9.44
N ILE A 232 -7.40 16.65 9.15
CA ILE A 232 -6.75 17.54 10.09
C ILE A 232 -7.16 18.98 9.75
N ALA A 233 -7.84 19.64 10.68
CA ALA A 233 -8.01 21.09 10.65
C ALA A 233 -6.75 21.73 11.22
N MET A 234 -6.10 22.59 10.45
CA MET A 234 -4.93 23.34 10.88
C MET A 234 -5.19 24.85 10.83
N THR A 235 -4.82 25.55 11.89
CA THR A 235 -4.89 27.01 11.98
C THR A 235 -3.75 27.52 12.87
N ASP A 236 -3.60 28.82 13.05
CA ASP A 236 -2.65 29.39 14.03
C ASP A 236 -3.41 30.12 15.16
N ALA A 237 -2.71 30.93 15.98
CA ALA A 237 -3.33 31.68 17.06
C ALA A 237 -4.15 32.90 16.58
N GLU A 238 -4.01 33.30 15.32
CA GLU A 238 -4.60 34.54 14.78
C GLU A 238 -5.86 34.27 13.94
N HIS A 239 -6.02 33.07 13.40
CA HIS A 239 -7.13 32.71 12.51
C HIS A 239 -8.14 31.80 13.20
N ASP A 240 -9.41 31.82 12.79
CA ASP A 240 -10.38 30.83 13.25
C ASP A 240 -10.13 29.43 12.65
N TRP A 241 -10.86 28.43 13.16
CA TRP A 241 -10.84 27.11 12.53
C TRP A 241 -11.47 27.17 11.13
N PRO A 242 -10.92 26.42 10.15
CA PRO A 242 -11.49 26.39 8.81
C PRO A 242 -12.90 25.81 8.82
N ASP A 243 -13.76 26.32 7.94
CA ASP A 243 -15.01 25.65 7.59
C ASP A 243 -14.71 24.44 6.70
N LEU A 244 -15.17 23.26 7.11
CA LEU A 244 -14.80 21.98 6.51
C LEU A 244 -16.05 21.18 6.15
N PRO A 245 -16.00 20.36 5.08
CA PRO A 245 -17.17 19.61 4.63
C PRO A 245 -17.63 18.50 5.57
N ARG A 246 -16.82 18.18 6.59
CA ARG A 246 -17.16 17.31 7.72
C ARG A 246 -16.37 17.76 8.96
N PRO A 247 -16.81 17.40 10.18
CA PRO A 247 -16.02 17.63 11.38
C PRO A 247 -14.61 17.04 11.23
N PRO A 248 -13.55 17.79 11.60
CA PRO A 248 -12.19 17.27 11.55
C PRO A 248 -11.99 16.19 12.61
N ASP A 249 -11.11 15.24 12.31
CA ASP A 249 -10.69 14.19 13.25
C ASP A 249 -9.62 14.69 14.23
N LEU A 250 -8.90 15.75 13.84
CA LEU A 250 -7.87 16.39 14.66
C LEU A 250 -7.79 17.89 14.38
N ARG A 251 -7.68 18.68 15.45
CA ARG A 251 -7.41 20.12 15.42
C ARG A 251 -5.96 20.40 15.79
N VAL A 252 -5.23 21.05 14.89
CA VAL A 252 -3.81 21.34 15.04
C VAL A 252 -3.57 22.84 14.97
N ALA A 253 -2.96 23.40 16.02
CA ALA A 253 -2.47 24.77 15.99
C ALA A 253 -1.02 24.79 15.50
N GLY A 254 -0.79 25.37 14.33
CA GLY A 254 0.54 25.68 13.80
C GLY A 254 1.13 26.92 14.44
N ARG A 255 2.43 27.13 14.19
CA ARG A 255 3.20 28.32 14.61
C ARG A 255 3.10 28.59 16.12
N CYS A 256 3.14 27.54 16.94
CA CYS A 256 3.04 27.69 18.40
C CYS A 256 4.17 28.52 19.02
N ASP A 257 5.27 28.73 18.29
CA ASP A 257 6.35 29.66 18.63
C ASP A 257 5.92 31.14 18.61
N LEU A 258 4.81 31.46 17.94
CA LEU A 258 4.28 32.83 17.81
C LEU A 258 3.02 33.07 18.66
N GLY A 259 2.34 32.02 19.09
CA GLY A 259 1.14 32.14 19.91
C GLY A 259 0.55 30.79 20.29
N ALA A 260 0.01 30.70 21.50
CA ALA A 260 -0.63 29.49 22.01
C ALA A 260 -2.12 29.47 21.69
N ARG A 261 -2.64 28.29 21.40
CA ARG A 261 -4.06 28.04 21.16
C ARG A 261 -4.53 26.86 22.01
N ALA A 262 -5.48 27.11 22.90
CA ALA A 262 -5.89 26.15 23.93
C ALA A 262 -6.95 25.12 23.48
N ASP A 263 -7.68 25.40 22.40
CA ASP A 263 -8.76 24.56 21.87
C ASP A 263 -8.29 23.58 20.76
N ALA A 264 -6.97 23.38 20.65
CA ALA A 264 -6.35 22.45 19.71
C ALA A 264 -5.99 21.11 20.40
N ASP A 265 -6.12 20.00 19.67
CA ASP A 265 -5.69 18.67 20.13
C ASP A 265 -4.15 18.54 20.12
N ALA A 266 -3.49 19.28 19.23
CA ALA A 266 -2.04 19.35 19.15
C ALA A 266 -1.58 20.77 18.77
N VAL A 267 -0.42 21.16 19.30
CA VAL A 267 0.26 22.40 18.96
C VAL A 267 1.60 22.05 18.32
N VAL A 268 1.95 22.70 17.21
CA VAL A 268 3.20 22.44 16.48
C VAL A 268 3.85 23.72 16.01
N SER A 269 5.18 23.75 16.02
CA SER A 269 5.96 24.70 15.25
C SER A 269 6.80 23.94 14.24
N ALA A 270 6.42 24.05 12.97
CA ALA A 270 7.19 23.46 11.88
C ALA A 270 8.61 24.06 11.76
N LYS A 271 8.81 25.28 12.28
CA LYS A 271 10.08 26.01 12.24
C LYS A 271 11.04 25.56 13.34
N THR A 272 10.57 25.48 14.59
CA THR A 272 11.41 25.08 15.74
C THR A 272 11.45 23.57 15.91
N GLY A 273 10.44 22.87 15.39
CA GLY A 273 10.26 21.45 15.59
C GLY A 273 9.43 21.05 16.81
N GLU A 274 9.03 22.04 17.60
CA GLU A 274 8.24 21.85 18.81
C GLU A 274 6.90 21.15 18.50
N GLY A 275 6.52 20.20 19.34
CA GLY A 275 5.24 19.49 19.25
C GLY A 275 5.11 18.49 18.11
N ILE A 276 6.03 18.47 17.13
CA ILE A 276 5.92 17.59 15.95
C ILE A 276 5.91 16.10 16.35
N GLU A 277 6.77 15.67 17.27
CA GLU A 277 6.79 14.26 17.71
C GLU A 277 5.49 13.86 18.42
N ALA A 278 4.98 14.74 19.28
CA ALA A 278 3.70 14.53 19.95
C ALA A 278 2.54 14.48 18.93
N PHE A 279 2.56 15.34 17.92
CA PHE A 279 1.62 15.33 16.81
C PHE A 279 1.67 14.02 16.02
N VAL A 280 2.86 13.55 15.62
CA VAL A 280 3.06 12.26 14.94
C VAL A 280 2.47 11.12 15.75
N ARG A 281 2.74 11.08 17.06
CA ARG A 281 2.20 10.07 17.98
C ARG A 281 0.67 10.10 18.03
N ILE A 282 0.04 11.28 18.07
CA ILE A 282 -1.42 11.42 18.07
C ILE A 282 -2.02 10.90 16.76
N VAL A 283 -1.45 11.29 15.62
CA VAL A 283 -1.89 10.82 14.29
C VAL A 283 -1.79 9.29 14.20
N ARG A 284 -0.64 8.73 14.62
CA ARG A 284 -0.43 7.28 14.68
C ARG A 284 -1.47 6.60 15.57
N GLU A 285 -1.71 7.13 16.77
CA GLU A 285 -2.70 6.56 17.70
C GLU A 285 -4.14 6.59 17.15
N ARG A 286 -4.50 7.65 16.43
CA ARG A 286 -5.83 7.78 15.78
C ARG A 286 -6.01 6.78 14.64
N LEU A 287 -4.97 6.55 13.85
CA LEU A 287 -5.01 5.66 12.68
C LEU A 287 -4.81 4.19 13.06
N VAL A 288 -3.77 3.89 13.84
CA VAL A 288 -3.40 2.55 14.28
C VAL A 288 -3.01 2.60 15.75
N PRO A 289 -3.97 2.36 16.67
CA PRO A 289 -3.73 2.39 18.11
C PRO A 289 -2.59 1.48 18.56
N ALA A 290 -1.79 1.92 19.53
CA ALA A 290 -0.70 1.11 20.07
C ALA A 290 -1.20 -0.19 20.70
N ALA A 291 -2.42 -0.18 21.25
CA ALA A 291 -3.07 -1.36 21.78
C ALA A 291 -3.31 -2.45 20.71
N ASP A 292 -3.60 -2.06 19.47
CA ASP A 292 -3.81 -3.02 18.38
C ASP A 292 -2.49 -3.65 17.91
N LEU A 293 -1.40 -2.86 17.88
CA LEU A 293 -0.06 -3.34 17.57
C LEU A 293 0.45 -4.32 18.64
N ALA A 294 0.12 -4.09 19.91
CA ALA A 294 0.49 -4.96 21.01
C ALA A 294 -0.44 -6.18 21.17
N HIS A 295 -1.56 -6.23 20.46
CA HIS A 295 -2.57 -7.26 20.64
C HIS A 295 -2.13 -8.60 20.02
N GLU A 296 -2.25 -9.70 20.75
CA GLU A 296 -1.83 -11.05 20.29
C GLU A 296 -2.88 -11.79 19.45
N GLY A 297 -4.10 -11.27 19.40
CA GLY A 297 -5.18 -11.80 18.56
C GLY A 297 -4.87 -11.79 17.06
N ARG A 298 -5.68 -12.54 16.32
CA ARG A 298 -5.58 -12.69 14.87
C ARG A 298 -5.91 -11.40 14.13
N TRP A 299 -5.19 -11.14 13.06
CA TRP A 299 -5.51 -10.14 12.05
C TRP A 299 -6.04 -10.88 10.82
N GLY A 300 -7.23 -10.50 10.33
CA GLY A 300 -7.69 -10.89 9.00
C GLY A 300 -7.17 -9.89 7.97
N PHE A 301 -6.00 -10.17 7.41
CA PHE A 301 -5.21 -9.26 6.57
C PHE A 301 -5.38 -9.49 5.06
N TRP A 302 -6.34 -10.32 4.67
CA TRP A 302 -6.69 -10.63 3.28
C TRP A 302 -7.91 -9.85 2.81
N ASP A 303 -8.15 -9.85 1.50
CA ASP A 303 -9.20 -9.02 0.92
C ASP A 303 -10.61 -9.47 1.33
N ARG A 304 -11.49 -8.47 1.52
CA ARG A 304 -12.83 -8.64 2.12
C ARG A 304 -13.75 -9.41 1.16
N GLY A 305 -13.66 -10.73 1.18
CA GLY A 305 -14.51 -11.61 0.38
C GLY A 305 -14.14 -13.09 0.47
N ARG A 306 -12.89 -13.42 0.82
CA ARG A 306 -12.47 -14.81 1.02
C ARG A 306 -12.73 -15.25 2.46
N ALA A 307 -13.72 -16.11 2.64
CA ALA A 307 -13.84 -16.89 3.87
C ALA A 307 -12.82 -18.02 3.79
N PHE A 308 -11.83 -18.02 4.69
CA PHE A 308 -10.99 -19.19 4.88
C PHE A 308 -11.78 -20.25 5.64
N ALA A 309 -12.09 -21.34 4.95
CA ALA A 309 -12.33 -22.61 5.63
C ALA A 309 -10.94 -23.19 6.00
N PRO A 310 -10.74 -23.57 7.26
CA PRO A 310 -9.50 -24.18 7.72
C PRO A 310 -9.25 -25.54 7.07
#